data_AF-A0A955A0Q7-F1
#
_entry.id   AF-A0A955A0Q7-F1
#
_cell.length_a   1.000
_cell.length_b   1.000
_cell.length_c   1.000
_cell.angle_alpha   90.00
_cell.angle_beta   90.00
_cell.angle_gamma   90.00
#
_symmetry.space_group_name_H-M   'P 1'
#
loop_
_entity.id
_entity.type
_entity.pdbx_description
1 polymer ?
#
loop_
_entity_poly.entity_id
_entity_poly.type
_entity_poly.pdbx_seq_one_letter_code
_entity_poly.pdbx_strand_id
1 'polypeptide(L)'
;MIDSLEAGQTIRCTIKAEPRRLASEKTIRRLMQMDPAISKGLRVSQARRRTNLHVYVRGNRDWTDREKCPNIAQVKTGESWSMVYSPLLANDLKSVASYIDVAKA
;
A
#
# COMPACT_ATOMS: atom_id res chain seq x y z
N MET A 1 5.74 -0.67 -22.45
CA MET A 1 5.83 -1.78 -21.48
C MET A 1 4.51 -2.04 -20.77
N ILE A 2 3.78 -1.02 -20.29
CA ILE A 2 2.50 -1.26 -19.58
C ILE A 2 1.43 -1.85 -20.51
N ASP A 3 1.39 -1.41 -21.78
CA ASP A 3 0.42 -1.89 -22.77
C ASP A 3 0.67 -3.33 -23.27
N SER A 4 1.81 -3.95 -22.90
CA SER A 4 2.15 -5.33 -23.27
C SER A 4 1.93 -6.34 -22.13
N LEU A 5 1.33 -5.91 -21.01
CA LEU A 5 1.03 -6.79 -19.88
C LEU A 5 -0.33 -7.47 -20.09
N GLU A 6 -0.36 -8.78 -19.91
CA GLU A 6 -1.60 -9.56 -19.96
C GLU A 6 -2.25 -9.63 -18.58
N ALA A 7 -3.58 -9.70 -18.55
CA ALA A 7 -4.33 -9.85 -17.32
C ALA A 7 -3.90 -11.13 -16.58
N GLY A 8 -3.74 -11.03 -15.26
CA GLY A 8 -3.35 -12.16 -14.42
C GLY A 8 -1.84 -12.40 -14.31
N GLN A 9 -1.01 -11.66 -15.06
CA GLN A 9 0.45 -11.74 -14.92
C GLN A 9 0.91 -11.11 -13.60
N THR A 10 1.84 -11.76 -12.90
CA THR A 10 2.50 -11.16 -11.75
C THR A 10 3.58 -10.19 -12.21
N ILE A 11 3.51 -8.95 -11.72
CA ILE A 11 4.49 -7.91 -12.00
C ILE A 11 5.18 -7.49 -10.71
N ARG A 12 6.47 -7.21 -10.82
CA ARG A 12 7.27 -6.61 -9.76
C ARG A 12 7.47 -5.14 -10.10
N CYS A 13 7.02 -4.27 -9.21
CA CYS A 13 7.19 -2.83 -9.34
C CYS A 13 8.23 -2.37 -8.34
N THR A 14 9.16 -1.51 -8.78
CA THR A 14 10.19 -0.90 -7.94
C THR A 14 10.07 0.62 -8.00
N ILE A 15 10.13 1.29 -6.85
CA ILE A 15 10.06 2.76 -6.79
C ILE A 15 11.42 3.33 -7.17
N LYS A 16 11.47 4.06 -8.28
CA LYS A 16 12.67 4.75 -8.79
C LYS A 16 12.84 6.13 -8.18
N ALA A 17 11.75 6.84 -7.93
CA ALA A 17 11.78 8.20 -7.40
C ALA A 17 10.56 8.48 -6.53
N GLU A 18 10.77 9.25 -5.47
CA GLU A 18 9.69 9.66 -4.58
C GLU A 18 8.83 10.78 -5.19
N PRO A 19 7.51 10.57 -5.31
CA PRO A 19 6.62 11.60 -5.84
C PRO A 19 6.48 12.75 -4.84
N ARG A 20 6.69 13.98 -5.31
CA ARG A 20 6.38 15.20 -4.52
C ARG A 20 4.88 15.47 -4.43
N ARG A 21 4.10 14.95 -5.39
CA ARG A 21 2.66 15.13 -5.45
C ARG A 21 1.96 14.08 -4.61
N LEU A 22 1.15 14.53 -3.65
CA LEU A 22 0.38 13.68 -2.74
C LEU A 22 -0.60 12.75 -3.49
N ALA A 23 -1.13 13.18 -4.63
CA ALA A 23 -1.98 12.34 -5.47
C ALA A 23 -1.23 11.10 -6.00
N SER A 24 -0.04 11.31 -6.56
CA SER A 24 0.81 10.23 -7.08
C SER A 24 1.27 9.30 -5.95
N GLU A 25 1.65 9.85 -4.80
CA GLU A 25 2.01 9.09 -3.61
C GLU A 25 0.86 8.17 -3.15
N LYS A 26 -0.37 8.69 -3.11
CA LYS A 26 -1.56 7.90 -2.76
C LYS A 26 -1.83 6.79 -3.77
N THR A 27 -1.64 7.06 -5.07
CA THR A 27 -1.80 6.04 -6.11
C THR A 27 -0.77 4.92 -5.95
N ILE A 28 0.52 5.25 -5.79
CA ILE A 28 1.57 4.24 -5.55
C ILE A 28 1.25 3.44 -4.29
N ARG A 29 0.88 4.10 -3.18
CA ARG A 29 0.50 3.41 -1.95
C ARG A 29 -0.67 2.43 -2.15
N ARG A 30 -1.67 2.80 -2.95
CA ARG A 30 -2.80 1.91 -3.29
C ARG A 30 -2.32 0.70 -4.09
N LEU A 31 -1.42 0.90 -5.06
CA LEU A 31 -0.83 -0.21 -5.84
C LEU A 31 0.00 -1.13 -4.94
N MET A 32 0.77 -0.60 -3.99
CA MET A 32 1.50 -1.40 -3.00
C MET A 32 0.55 -2.24 -2.12
N GLN A 33 -0.62 -1.72 -1.76
CA GLN A 33 -1.61 -2.45 -0.96
C GLN A 33 -2.25 -3.64 -1.70
N MET A 34 -2.09 -3.73 -3.02
CA MET A 34 -2.50 -4.91 -3.80
C MET A 34 -1.56 -6.10 -3.60
N ASP A 35 -0.36 -5.88 -3.05
CA ASP A 35 0.52 -6.96 -2.64
C ASP A 35 -0.11 -7.74 -1.46
N PRO A 36 -0.34 -9.06 -1.60
CA PRO A 36 -0.88 -9.88 -0.52
C PRO A 36 -0.09 -9.80 0.78
N ALA A 37 1.24 -9.66 0.72
CA ALA A 37 2.09 -9.55 1.90
C ALA A 37 1.81 -8.24 2.67
N ILE A 38 1.73 -7.11 1.95
CA ILE A 38 1.42 -5.80 2.54
C ILE A 38 -0.01 -5.79 3.09
N SER A 39 -0.99 -6.28 2.32
CA SER A 39 -2.39 -6.37 2.75
C SER A 39 -2.55 -7.23 4.01
N LYS A 40 -1.88 -8.39 4.06
CA LYS A 40 -1.85 -9.25 5.25
C LYS A 40 -1.20 -8.53 6.45
N GLY A 41 -0.08 -7.86 6.24
CA GLY A 41 0.59 -7.07 7.29
C GLY A 41 -0.32 -5.99 7.89
N LEU A 42 -1.06 -5.28 7.04
CA LEU A 42 -2.01 -4.25 7.47
C LEU A 42 -3.16 -4.86 8.28
N ARG A 43 -3.70 -6.01 7.85
CA ARG A 43 -4.76 -6.73 8.57
C ARG A 43 -4.29 -7.19 9.95
N VAL A 44 -3.11 -7.80 10.04
CA VAL A 44 -2.52 -8.27 11.31
C VAL A 44 -2.29 -7.08 12.25
N SER A 45 -1.81 -5.97 11.73
CA SER A 45 -1.56 -4.77 12.50
C SER A 45 -2.84 -4.15 13.07
N GLN A 46 -3.92 -4.12 12.29
CA GLN A 46 -5.23 -3.69 12.78
C GLN A 46 -5.79 -4.62 13.85
N ALA A 47 -5.61 -5.93 13.70
CA ALA A 47 -6.03 -6.90 14.71
C ALA A 47 -5.30 -6.66 16.04
N ARG A 48 -3.97 -6.52 16.01
CA ARG A 48 -3.16 -6.21 17.20
C ARG A 48 -3.59 -4.92 17.89
N ARG A 49 -3.85 -3.87 17.13
CA ARG A 49 -4.35 -2.59 17.65
C ARG A 49 -5.66 -2.73 18.43
N ARG A 50 -6.58 -3.59 17.94
CA ARG A 50 -7.86 -3.84 18.63
C ARG A 50 -7.63 -4.61 19.93
N THR A 51 -6.72 -5.57 19.94
CA THR A 51 -6.37 -6.35 21.13
C THR A 51 -5.68 -5.50 22.19
N ASN A 52 -4.77 -4.61 21.78
CA ASN A 52 -4.01 -3.75 22.68
C ASN A 52 -4.74 -2.44 23.05
N LEU A 53 -6.02 -2.31 22.68
CA LEU A 53 -6.78 -1.09 22.91
C LEU A 53 -6.87 -0.80 24.41
N HIS A 54 -6.24 0.30 24.83
CA HIS A 54 -6.31 0.73 26.22
C HIS A 54 -7.66 1.42 26.48
N VAL A 55 -8.51 0.77 27.29
CA VAL A 55 -9.82 1.29 27.71
C VAL A 55 -9.71 1.79 29.15
N TYR A 56 -10.15 3.02 29.40
CA TYR A 56 -10.12 3.64 30.72
C TYR A 56 -11.40 4.43 31.01
N VAL A 57 -11.76 4.57 32.28
CA VAL A 57 -12.98 5.28 32.68
C VAL A 57 -12.69 6.77 32.90
N ARG A 58 -13.50 7.65 32.32
CA ARG A 58 -13.48 9.10 32.58
C ARG A 58 -14.90 9.67 32.59
N GLY A 59 -15.30 10.22 33.74
CA GLY A 59 -16.65 10.76 33.93
C GLY A 59 -17.73 9.68 33.90
N ASN A 60 -17.47 8.52 34.53
CA ASN A 60 -18.36 7.35 34.56
C ASN A 60 -18.74 6.82 33.15
N ARG A 61 -17.83 6.97 32.19
CA ARG A 61 -17.94 6.44 30.82
C ARG A 61 -16.61 5.82 30.41
N ASP A 62 -16.67 4.80 29.56
CA ASP A 62 -15.48 4.19 28.97
C ASP A 62 -14.97 5.04 27.82
N TRP A 63 -13.69 5.38 27.90
CA TRP A 63 -12.92 6.04 26.86
C TRP A 63 -11.85 5.09 26.36
N THR A 64 -11.44 5.26 25.10
CA THR A 64 -10.44 4.41 24.46
C THR A 64 -9.28 5.27 24.01
N ASP A 65 -8.06 4.91 24.40
CA ASP A 65 -6.87 5.43 23.77
C ASP A 65 -6.54 4.59 22.54
N ARG A 66 -6.44 5.25 21.39
CA ARG A 66 -6.35 4.61 20.09
C ARG A 66 -4.91 4.69 19.62
N GLU A 67 -4.17 3.59 19.72
CA GLU A 67 -2.82 3.48 19.15
C GLU A 67 -2.81 3.83 17.65
N LYS A 68 -1.69 4.36 17.15
CA LYS A 68 -1.55 4.66 15.72
C LYS A 68 -1.33 3.37 14.93
N CYS A 69 -2.01 3.23 13.79
CA CYS A 69 -1.75 2.12 12.88
C CYS A 69 -0.35 2.23 12.26
N PRO A 70 0.39 1.13 12.12
CA PRO A 70 1.67 1.15 11.45
C PRO A 70 1.48 1.40 9.94
N ASN A 71 2.39 2.21 9.39
CA ASN A 71 2.42 2.53 7.97
C ASN A 71 3.38 1.58 7.25
N ILE A 72 2.85 0.46 6.75
CA ILE A 72 3.62 -0.62 6.11
C ILE A 72 3.96 -0.28 4.65
N ALA A 73 3.01 0.31 3.92
CA ALA A 73 3.22 0.72 2.53
C ALA A 73 3.93 2.09 2.49
N GLN A 74 5.26 2.06 2.63
CA GLN A 74 6.11 3.25 2.53
C GLN A 74 6.54 3.47 1.08
N VAL A 75 6.15 4.63 0.54
CA VAL A 75 6.56 5.05 -0.80
C VAL A 75 7.96 5.65 -0.67
N LYS A 76 8.98 4.79 -0.68
CA LYS A 76 10.39 5.17 -0.59
C LYS A 76 11.17 4.61 -1.76
N THR A 77 12.18 5.35 -2.19
CA THR A 77 13.04 4.92 -3.29
C THR A 77 13.72 3.59 -2.98
N GLY A 78 13.74 2.67 -3.95
CA GLY A 78 14.31 1.33 -3.80
C GLY A 78 13.34 0.27 -3.30
N GLU A 79 12.17 0.65 -2.78
CA GLU A 79 11.19 -0.34 -2.37
C GLU A 79 10.55 -1.05 -3.55
N SER A 80 10.34 -2.35 -3.39
CA SER A 80 9.74 -3.18 -4.43
C SER A 80 8.59 -4.00 -3.87
N TRP A 81 7.55 -4.17 -4.68
CA TRP A 81 6.40 -4.99 -4.32
C TRP A 81 5.94 -5.81 -5.53
N SER A 82 5.20 -6.87 -5.24
CA SER A 82 4.66 -7.77 -6.27
C SER A 82 3.15 -7.70 -6.27
N MET A 83 2.54 -7.60 -7.44
CA MET A 83 1.08 -7.63 -7.58
C MET A 83 0.66 -8.33 -8.87
N VAL A 84 -0.57 -8.81 -8.88
CA VAL A 84 -1.19 -9.36 -10.09
C VAL A 84 -1.71 -8.19 -10.94
N TYR A 85 -1.30 -8.13 -12.20
CA TYR A 85 -1.76 -7.12 -13.14
C TYR A 85 -3.22 -7.37 -13.52
N SER A 86 -4.01 -6.30 -13.46
CA SER A 86 -5.37 -6.25 -13.96
C SER A 86 -5.50 -5.08 -14.94
N PRO A 87 -6.20 -5.22 -16.07
CA PRO A 87 -6.39 -4.14 -17.04
C PRO A 87 -6.99 -2.86 -16.44
N LEU A 88 -7.76 -2.98 -15.36
CA LEU A 88 -8.32 -1.84 -14.62
C LEU A 88 -7.23 -0.95 -14.01
N LEU A 89 -6.05 -1.51 -13.71
CA LEU A 89 -4.91 -0.79 -13.13
C LEU A 89 -4.05 -0.09 -14.19
N ALA A 90 -4.35 -0.26 -15.49
CA ALA A 90 -3.53 0.29 -16.57
C ALA A 90 -3.42 1.83 -16.48
N ASN A 91 -4.52 2.53 -16.19
CA ASN A 91 -4.52 3.99 -16.08
C ASN A 91 -3.74 4.47 -14.84
N ASP A 92 -3.90 3.78 -13.71
CA ASP A 92 -3.15 4.10 -12.49
C ASP A 92 -1.64 3.91 -12.73
N LEU A 93 -1.23 2.80 -13.35
CA LEU A 93 0.15 2.51 -13.69
C LEU A 93 0.73 3.52 -14.70
N LYS A 94 -0.05 3.90 -15.73
CA LYS A 94 0.35 4.96 -16.67
C LYS A 94 0.57 6.30 -15.97
N SER A 95 -0.30 6.65 -15.02
CA SER A 95 -0.19 7.91 -14.27
C SER A 95 1.06 7.98 -13.40
N VAL A 96 1.58 6.85 -12.92
CA VAL A 96 2.76 6.81 -12.03
C VAL A 96 4.02 6.26 -12.71
N ALA A 97 3.96 5.99 -14.02
CA ALA A 97 5.02 5.35 -14.79
C ALA A 97 6.38 6.09 -14.70
N SER A 98 6.38 7.40 -14.45
CA SER A 98 7.61 8.16 -14.25
C SER A 98 8.36 7.85 -12.95
N TYR A 99 7.67 7.26 -11.96
CA TYR A 99 8.19 7.01 -10.61
C TYR A 99 8.50 5.54 -10.35
N ILE A 100 8.03 4.64 -11.20
CA ILE A 100 8.11 3.19 -10.97
C ILE A 100 8.75 2.50 -12.18
N ASP A 101 9.62 1.53 -11.89
CA ASP A 101 10.11 0.58 -12.87
C ASP A 101 9.30 -0.71 -12.72
N VAL A 102 8.73 -1.20 -13.84
CA VAL A 102 7.90 -2.39 -13.86
C VAL A 102 8.66 -3.51 -14.57
N ALA A 103 8.89 -4.60 -13.86
CA ALA A 103 9.48 -5.82 -14.39
C ALA A 103 8.46 -6.96 -14.30
N LYS A 104 8.56 -7.92 -15.22
CA LYS A 104 7.85 -9.19 -15.10
C LYS A 104 8.48 -9.97 -13.94
N ALA A 105 7.64 -10.41 -12.99
CA ALA A 105 8.08 -11.16 -11.82
C ALA A 105 8.43 -12.61 -12.17
#